data_AF-A0A382LXG3-F1
#
_entry.id   AF-A0A382LXG3-F1
#
_cell.length_a   1.000
_cell.length_b   1.000
_cell.length_c   1.000
_cell.angle_alpha   90.00
_cell.angle_beta   90.00
_cell.angle_gamma   90.00
#
_symmetry.space_group_name_H-M   'P 1'
#
loop_
_entity.id
_entity.type
_entity.pdbx_description
1 polymer ?
#
loop_
_entity_poly.entity_id
_entity_poly.type
_entity_poly.pdbx_seq_one_letter_code
_entity_poly.pdbx_strand_id
1 'polypeptide(L)'
;MFLSKTKYTSFIYLYFFCSFLFSQENKVKYFSRDFFLIEGTAIADSLKESPYDRLPISYKKVVREPVWDLSKSSAGLSVRFHTNS
;
A
#
# COMPACT_ATOMS: atom_id res chain seq x y z
N MET A 1 57.15 17.88 -7.74
CA MET A 1 56.10 18.13 -6.73
C MET A 1 54.86 18.79 -7.37
N PHE A 2 54.26 18.18 -8.41
CA PHE A 2 53.04 18.72 -9.08
C PHE A 2 51.97 17.66 -9.35
N LEU A 3 52.29 16.38 -9.12
CA LEU A 3 51.41 15.24 -9.40
C LEU A 3 50.31 15.00 -8.34
N SER A 4 50.31 15.72 -7.20
CA SER A 4 49.33 15.50 -6.11
C SER A 4 48.08 16.38 -6.20
N LYS A 5 48.22 17.65 -6.61
CA LYS A 5 47.09 18.60 -6.72
C LYS A 5 46.12 18.23 -7.85
N THR A 6 46.63 17.72 -8.98
CA THR A 6 45.81 17.28 -10.11
C THR A 6 45.01 16.01 -9.80
N LYS A 7 45.55 15.13 -8.93
CA LYS A 7 44.84 13.92 -8.48
C LYS A 7 43.74 14.25 -7.47
N TYR A 8 43.97 15.18 -6.55
CA TYR A 8 42.97 15.63 -5.58
C TYR A 8 41.78 16.35 -6.25
N THR A 9 42.07 17.22 -7.23
CA THR A 9 41.03 17.92 -8.01
C THR A 9 40.20 16.96 -8.86
N SER A 10 40.84 15.94 -9.45
CA SER A 10 40.14 14.85 -10.15
C SER A 10 39.23 14.04 -9.21
N PHE A 11 39.68 13.73 -7.99
CA PHE A 11 38.87 13.05 -6.97
C PHE A 11 37.65 13.88 -6.52
N ILE A 12 37.79 15.21 -6.39
CA ILE A 12 36.67 16.11 -6.06
C ILE A 12 35.63 16.12 -7.19
N TYR A 13 36.08 16.16 -8.44
CA TYR A 13 35.18 16.10 -9.60
C TYR A 13 34.44 14.76 -9.70
N LEU A 14 35.12 13.65 -9.38
CA LEU A 14 34.51 12.32 -9.32
C LEU A 14 33.47 12.20 -8.20
N TYR A 15 33.74 12.82 -7.03
CA TYR A 15 32.80 12.87 -5.92
C TYR A 15 31.54 13.70 -6.27
N PHE A 16 31.71 14.83 -6.97
CA PHE A 16 30.60 15.67 -7.43
C PHE A 16 29.76 15.01 -8.53
N PHE A 17 30.39 14.22 -9.40
CA PHE A 17 29.70 13.42 -10.42
C PHE A 17 28.88 12.28 -9.79
N CYS A 18 29.37 11.68 -8.71
CA CYS A 18 28.67 10.61 -7.98
C CYS A 18 27.40 11.12 -7.27
N SER A 19 27.40 12.38 -6.78
CA SER A 19 26.21 12.99 -6.15
C SER A 19 25.03 13.26 -7.10
N PHE A 20 25.23 13.18 -8.42
CA PHE A 20 24.15 13.28 -9.42
C PHE A 20 23.49 11.91 -9.74
N LEU A 21 23.97 10.81 -9.17
CA LEU A 21 23.55 9.45 -9.55
C LEU A 21 22.37 8.85 -8.74
N PHE A 22 21.65 9.64 -7.94
CA PHE A 22 20.37 9.23 -7.34
C PHE A 22 19.30 10.26 -7.72
N SER A 23 18.11 9.90 -8.24
CA SER A 23 17.16 8.93 -7.73
C SER A 23 16.20 8.45 -8.85
N GLN A 24 15.84 7.17 -8.89
CA GLN A 24 14.73 6.68 -9.72
C GLN A 24 13.42 7.00 -9.01
N GLU A 25 12.64 7.93 -9.56
CA GLU A 25 11.32 8.26 -9.04
C GLU A 25 10.32 7.17 -9.48
N ASN A 26 10.17 6.12 -8.67
CA ASN A 26 9.14 5.10 -8.89
C ASN A 26 7.76 5.73 -8.66
N LYS A 27 7.10 6.14 -9.75
CA LYS A 27 5.73 6.68 -9.75
C LYS A 27 4.70 5.58 -9.54
N VAL A 28 4.70 4.99 -8.34
CA VAL A 28 3.63 4.10 -7.90
C VAL A 28 2.37 4.92 -7.68
N LYS A 29 1.29 4.58 -8.40
CA LYS A 29 -0.03 5.18 -8.20
C LYS A 29 -0.83 4.32 -7.24
N TYR A 30 -1.27 4.92 -6.14
CA TYR A 30 -2.16 4.29 -5.18
C TYR A 30 -3.61 4.65 -5.52
N PHE A 31 -4.50 3.65 -5.44
CA PHE A 31 -5.93 3.82 -5.67
C PHE A 31 -6.70 3.49 -4.40
N SER A 32 -7.71 4.30 -4.10
CA SER A 32 -8.62 4.05 -2.98
C SER A 32 -9.51 2.84 -3.26
N ARG A 33 -10.17 2.33 -2.22
CA ARG A 33 -11.14 1.23 -2.32
C ARG A 33 -12.18 1.46 -3.42
N ASP A 34 -12.64 2.70 -3.59
CA ASP A 34 -13.75 3.05 -4.49
C ASP A 34 -13.49 2.70 -5.96
N PHE A 35 -12.22 2.46 -6.32
CA PHE A 35 -11.82 2.02 -7.66
C PHE A 35 -11.99 0.52 -7.88
N PHE A 36 -12.26 -0.25 -6.83
CA PHE A 36 -12.25 -1.71 -6.90
C PHE A 36 -13.49 -2.34 -6.27
N LEU A 37 -13.90 -3.47 -6.85
CA LEU A 37 -15.00 -4.27 -6.35
C LEU A 37 -14.48 -5.28 -5.31
N ILE A 38 -15.13 -5.33 -4.16
CA ILE A 38 -14.88 -6.34 -3.12
C ILE A 38 -15.74 -7.56 -3.42
N GLU A 39 -15.09 -8.69 -3.62
CA GLU A 39 -15.72 -9.99 -3.81
C GLU A 39 -15.70 -10.81 -2.51
N GLY A 40 -16.54 -11.86 -2.44
CA GLY A 40 -16.60 -12.77 -1.28
C GLY A 40 -17.61 -12.37 -0.20
N THR A 41 -18.50 -11.41 -0.48
CA THR A 41 -19.58 -11.00 0.42
C THR A 41 -20.85 -10.68 -0.36
N ALA A 42 -22.00 -11.07 0.18
CA ALA A 42 -23.32 -10.71 -0.36
C ALA A 42 -23.97 -9.53 0.39
N ILE A 43 -23.27 -8.98 1.39
CA ILE A 43 -23.78 -7.95 2.29
C ILE A 43 -23.33 -6.59 1.77
N ALA A 44 -24.30 -5.70 1.56
CA ALA A 44 -24.04 -4.31 1.14
C ALA A 44 -23.21 -3.55 2.18
N ASP A 45 -22.32 -2.68 1.72
CA ASP A 45 -21.39 -1.92 2.56
C ASP A 45 -22.12 -1.00 3.56
N SER A 46 -23.28 -0.46 3.18
CA SER A 46 -24.12 0.36 4.07
C SER A 46 -24.64 -0.37 5.30
N LEU A 47 -24.60 -1.70 5.29
CA LEU A 47 -25.05 -2.53 6.40
C LEU A 47 -23.91 -2.96 7.33
N LYS A 48 -22.68 -2.52 7.09
CA LYS A 48 -21.48 -2.90 7.88
C LYS A 48 -20.89 -1.69 8.59
N GLU A 49 -20.07 -1.92 9.62
CA GLU A 49 -19.25 -0.84 10.21
C GLU A 49 -18.04 -0.51 9.33
N SER A 50 -17.47 -1.52 8.68
CA SER A 50 -16.45 -1.41 7.65
C SER A 50 -16.79 -2.29 6.45
N PRO A 51 -16.49 -1.88 5.20
CA PRO A 51 -16.77 -2.71 4.02
C PRO A 51 -16.08 -4.09 4.04
N TYR A 52 -14.98 -4.21 4.79
CA TYR A 52 -14.24 -5.48 4.97
C TYR A 52 -14.78 -6.37 6.10
N ASP A 53 -15.81 -5.94 6.81
CA ASP A 53 -16.44 -6.78 7.83
C ASP A 53 -17.28 -7.88 7.18
N ARG A 54 -17.26 -9.07 7.80
CA ARG A 54 -18.03 -10.23 7.29
C ARG A 54 -19.48 -10.23 7.72
N LEU A 55 -19.80 -9.59 8.85
CA LEU A 55 -21.16 -9.55 9.40
C LEU A 55 -21.76 -8.14 9.30
N PRO A 56 -23.09 -8.03 9.11
CA PRO A 56 -23.76 -6.75 9.14
C PRO A 56 -23.87 -6.23 10.58
N ILE A 57 -23.99 -4.91 10.73
CA ILE A 57 -24.05 -4.23 12.03
C ILE A 57 -25.25 -4.68 12.87
N SER A 58 -26.33 -5.13 12.23
CA SER A 58 -27.51 -5.69 12.90
C SER A 58 -27.16 -6.90 13.79
N TYR A 59 -26.05 -7.60 13.51
CA TYR A 59 -25.65 -8.79 14.26
C TYR A 59 -24.82 -8.48 15.51
N LYS A 60 -24.36 -7.22 15.68
CA LYS A 60 -23.46 -6.80 16.76
C LYS A 60 -23.98 -7.13 18.16
N LYS A 61 -25.30 -7.04 18.37
CA LYS A 61 -25.97 -7.34 19.65
C LYS A 61 -26.62 -8.72 19.69
N VAL A 62 -26.53 -9.49 18.60
CA VAL A 62 -27.13 -10.81 18.45
C VAL A 62 -26.10 -11.90 18.71
N VAL A 63 -24.88 -11.72 18.19
CA VAL A 63 -23.80 -12.69 18.36
C VAL A 63 -22.99 -12.39 19.62
N ARG A 64 -22.36 -13.42 20.19
CA ARG A 64 -21.40 -13.26 21.29
C ARG A 64 -20.21 -12.41 20.86
N GLU A 65 -19.65 -11.66 21.80
CA GLU A 65 -18.54 -10.73 21.57
C GLU A 65 -17.36 -11.36 20.78
N PRO A 66 -16.86 -12.58 21.08
CA PRO A 66 -15.73 -13.08 20.32
C PRO A 66 -16.09 -13.53 18.88
N VAL A 67 -17.37 -13.73 18.54
CA VAL A 67 -17.81 -13.92 17.13
C VAL A 67 -17.85 -12.58 16.43
N TRP A 68 -18.34 -11.54 17.11
CA TRP A 68 -18.35 -10.20 16.58
C TRP A 68 -16.94 -9.73 16.26
N ASP A 69 -16.00 -9.90 17.18
CA ASP A 69 -14.60 -9.50 16.98
C ASP A 69 -13.97 -10.27 15.81
N LEU A 70 -14.21 -11.58 15.74
CA LEU A 70 -13.72 -12.41 14.63
C LEU A 70 -14.32 -11.98 13.28
N SER A 71 -15.53 -11.42 13.27
CA SER A 71 -16.19 -10.94 12.04
C SER A 71 -15.50 -9.72 11.40
N LYS A 72 -14.67 -9.01 12.16
CA LYS A 72 -13.89 -7.86 11.68
C LYS A 72 -12.70 -8.24 10.82
N SER A 73 -12.30 -9.51 10.81
CA SER A 73 -11.26 -10.00 9.92
C SER A 73 -11.80 -10.17 8.49
N SER A 74 -10.99 -9.89 7.46
CA SER A 74 -11.39 -9.96 6.05
C SER A 74 -11.33 -11.37 5.44
N ALA A 75 -11.45 -12.43 6.25
CA ALA A 75 -11.33 -13.81 5.78
C ALA A 75 -12.33 -14.12 4.65
N GLY A 76 -11.82 -14.59 3.51
CA GLY A 76 -12.63 -14.91 2.33
C GLY A 76 -13.02 -13.71 1.46
N LEU A 77 -12.64 -12.49 1.82
CA LEU A 77 -12.80 -11.32 0.95
C LEU A 77 -11.62 -11.17 -0.01
N SER A 78 -11.90 -10.69 -1.21
CA SER A 78 -10.86 -10.39 -2.20
C SER A 78 -11.19 -9.13 -3.00
N VAL A 79 -10.18 -8.55 -3.63
CA VAL A 79 -10.34 -7.41 -4.54
C VAL A 79 -9.84 -7.87 -5.90
N ARG A 80 -10.71 -7.82 -6.92
CA ARG A 80 -10.36 -8.18 -8.29
C ARG A 80 -10.17 -6.92 -9.12
N PHE A 81 -9.03 -6.83 -9.79
CA PHE A 81 -8.73 -5.75 -10.73
C PHE A 81 -7.82 -6.24 -11.85
N HIS A 82 -7.83 -5.53 -12.97
CA HIS A 82 -6.95 -5.76 -14.10
C HIS A 82 -6.02 -4.57 -14.27
N THR A 83 -4.74 -4.82 -14.54
CA THR A 83 -3.74 -3.78 -14.75
C THR A 83 -2.76 -4.21 -15.86
N ASN A 84 -2.20 -3.22 -16.55
CA ASN A 84 -1.08 -3.36 -17.48
C ASN A 84 0.17 -2.63 -16.95
N SER A 85 0.17 -2.27 -15.65
CA SER A 85 1.28 -1.61 -14.97
C SER A 85 2.59 -2.38 -15.07
#